data_AF-A0A961H7D6-F1
#
_entry.id   AF-A0A961H7D6-F1
#
_cell.length_a   1.000
_cell.length_b   1.000
_cell.length_c   1.000
_cell.angle_alpha   90.00
_cell.angle_beta   90.00
_cell.angle_gamma   90.00
#
_symmetry.space_group_name_H-M   'P 1'
#
loop_
_entity.id
_entity.type
_entity.pdbx_description
1 polymer ?
#
loop_
_entity_poly.entity_id
_entity_poly.type
_entity_poly.pdbx_seq_one_letter_code
_entity_poly.pdbx_strand_id
1 'polypeptide(L)'
;ELRRDHPLLDVRIFALRGLAAGSVNLFVVFAVMFSLFLVLVQYLQAILGYSALKAASGLLPMAVMMMPLSTIAPTIAERFGFRRTLVTGMLAMATGLVVFAVLADPQGGYLTVLPGTLILGAGVGLAMSPSTAAITSSLPEEKQGVASSLNDT
;
A
#
# COMPACT_ATOMS: atom_id res chain seq x y z
N GLU A 1 -8.60 3.65 -27.42
CA GLU A 1 -8.13 2.25 -27.49
C GLU A 1 -9.06 1.33 -28.28
N LEU A 2 -10.37 1.21 -27.99
CA LEU A 2 -11.30 0.23 -28.61
C LEU A 2 -11.60 0.37 -30.13
N ARG A 3 -10.86 1.22 -30.86
CA ARG A 3 -10.99 1.40 -32.32
C ARG A 3 -9.68 1.10 -33.08
N ARG A 4 -8.68 0.50 -32.42
CA ARG A 4 -7.41 0.11 -33.04
C ARG A 4 -7.27 -1.40 -33.11
N ASP A 5 -6.74 -1.89 -34.23
CA ASP A 5 -6.54 -3.32 -34.52
C ASP A 5 -5.49 -4.01 -33.62
N HIS A 6 -4.62 -3.23 -32.96
CA HIS A 6 -3.65 -3.70 -31.97
C HIS A 6 -3.65 -2.81 -30.71
N PRO A 7 -4.61 -2.97 -29.78
CA PRO A 7 -4.65 -2.18 -28.56
C PRO A 7 -3.51 -2.60 -27.61
N LEU A 8 -2.77 -1.61 -27.11
CA LEU A 8 -1.71 -1.84 -26.14
C LEU A 8 -2.31 -2.21 -24.77
N LEU A 9 -3.52 -1.70 -24.48
CA LEU A 9 -4.28 -1.96 -23.26
C LEU A 9 -5.72 -2.33 -23.62
N ASP A 10 -6.04 -3.63 -23.62
CA ASP A 10 -7.43 -4.06 -23.79
C ASP A 10 -8.19 -3.81 -22.49
N VAL A 11 -9.01 -2.76 -22.46
CA VAL A 11 -9.84 -2.39 -21.30
C VAL A 11 -10.83 -3.49 -20.89
N ARG A 12 -11.05 -4.51 -21.74
CA ARG A 12 -11.82 -5.72 -21.38
C ARG A 12 -11.13 -6.59 -20.34
N ILE A 13 -9.83 -6.42 -20.09
CA ILE A 13 -9.10 -7.12 -19.03
C ILE A 13 -9.55 -6.62 -17.64
N PHE A 14 -10.05 -5.37 -17.52
CA PHE A 14 -10.70 -4.89 -16.28
C PHE A 14 -12.06 -5.57 -16.01
N ALA A 15 -12.65 -6.29 -16.97
CA ALA A 15 -13.83 -7.13 -16.71
C ALA A 15 -13.47 -8.39 -15.90
N LEU A 16 -12.17 -8.75 -15.81
CA LEU A 16 -11.70 -9.77 -14.89
C LEU A 16 -11.75 -9.21 -13.47
N ARG A 17 -12.64 -9.79 -12.64
CA ARG A 17 -12.84 -9.41 -11.24
C ARG A 17 -11.52 -9.34 -10.43
N GLY A 18 -10.53 -10.16 -10.79
CA GLY A 18 -9.20 -10.14 -10.19
C GLY A 18 -8.40 -8.86 -10.49
N LEU A 19 -8.37 -8.42 -11.75
CA LEU A 19 -7.66 -7.20 -12.15
C LEU A 19 -8.35 -5.96 -11.55
N ALA A 20 -9.67 -5.85 -11.69
CA ALA A 20 -10.42 -4.74 -11.12
C ALA A 20 -10.25 -4.61 -9.60
N ALA A 21 -10.32 -5.74 -8.87
CA ALA A 21 -10.12 -5.73 -7.42
C ALA A 21 -8.67 -5.37 -7.03
N GLY A 22 -7.67 -5.88 -7.77
CA GLY A 22 -6.26 -5.54 -7.57
C GLY A 22 -5.97 -4.06 -7.83
N SER A 23 -6.51 -3.48 -8.90
CA SER A 23 -6.35 -2.06 -9.23
C SER A 23 -7.02 -1.15 -8.19
N VAL A 24 -8.26 -1.47 -7.77
CA VAL A 24 -8.93 -0.72 -6.70
C VAL A 24 -8.16 -0.83 -5.39
N ASN A 25 -7.64 -2.00 -5.06
CA ASN A 25 -6.83 -2.19 -3.86
C ASN A 25 -5.57 -1.32 -3.88
N LEU A 26 -4.82 -1.31 -4.99
CA LEU A 26 -3.65 -0.44 -5.13
C LEU A 26 -4.01 1.03 -5.04
N PHE A 27 -5.11 1.44 -5.69
CA PHE A 27 -5.61 2.81 -5.57
C PHE A 27 -5.85 3.19 -4.10
N VAL A 28 -6.52 2.33 -3.33
CA VAL A 28 -6.76 2.54 -1.90
C VAL A 28 -5.44 2.57 -1.12
N VAL A 29 -4.51 1.65 -1.39
CA VAL A 29 -3.19 1.62 -0.73
C VAL A 29 -2.44 2.92 -0.95
N PHE A 30 -2.37 3.40 -2.20
CA PHE A 30 -1.71 4.67 -2.53
C PHE A 30 -2.42 5.87 -1.91
N ALA A 31 -3.75 5.93 -1.96
CA ALA A 31 -4.52 7.01 -1.35
C ALA A 31 -4.28 7.11 0.17
N VAL A 32 -4.26 5.96 0.85
CA VAL A 32 -3.96 5.88 2.28
C VAL A 32 -2.51 6.28 2.55
N MET A 33 -1.56 5.81 1.73
CA MET A 33 -0.15 6.18 1.86
C MET A 33 0.06 7.69 1.75
N PHE A 34 -0.45 8.32 0.68
CA PHE A 34 -0.35 9.78 0.51
C PHE A 34 -0.99 10.55 1.67
N SER A 35 -2.20 10.14 2.08
CA SER A 35 -2.92 10.77 3.19
C SER A 35 -2.13 10.65 4.49
N LEU A 36 -1.61 9.46 4.79
CA LEU A 36 -0.82 9.19 5.99
C LEU A 36 0.47 10.00 6.00
N PHE A 37 1.22 10.01 4.90
CA PHE A 37 2.46 10.80 4.82
C PHE A 37 2.20 12.28 5.07
N LEU A 38 1.14 12.84 4.46
CA LEU A 38 0.79 14.25 4.66
C LEU A 38 0.40 14.54 6.11
N VAL A 39 -0.52 13.76 6.66
CA VAL A 39 -1.07 13.98 8.01
C VAL A 39 -0.04 13.69 9.09
N LEU A 40 0.65 12.55 9.02
CA LEU A 40 1.59 12.12 10.06
C LEU A 40 2.84 13.01 10.08
N VAL A 41 3.41 13.34 8.92
CA VAL A 41 4.56 14.27 8.88
C VAL A 41 4.16 15.63 9.45
N GLN A 42 2.97 16.14 9.12
CA GLN A 42 2.52 17.40 9.70
C GLN A 42 2.19 17.30 11.19
N TYR A 43 1.64 16.20 11.65
CA TYR A 43 1.45 15.95 13.08
C TYR A 43 2.80 16.01 13.82
N LEU A 44 3.82 15.32 13.32
CA LEU A 44 5.14 15.30 13.93
C LEU A 44 5.80 16.68 13.90
N GLN A 45 5.72 17.42 12.79
CA GLN A 45 6.37 18.73 12.67
C GLN A 45 5.58 19.86 13.35
N ALA A 46 4.30 20.02 13.02
CA ALA A 46 3.49 21.14 13.47
C ALA A 46 2.97 20.99 14.90
N ILE A 47 2.72 19.75 15.37
CA ILE A 47 2.18 19.50 16.72
C ILE A 47 3.29 19.10 17.68
N LEU A 48 4.12 18.12 17.32
CA LEU A 48 5.22 17.67 18.19
C LEU A 48 6.51 18.49 18.04
N GLY A 49 6.57 19.44 17.12
CA GLY A 49 7.72 20.32 16.93
C GLY A 49 8.97 19.61 16.39
N TYR A 50 8.82 18.46 15.72
CA TYR A 50 9.96 17.72 15.19
C TYR A 50 10.58 18.46 14.00
N SER A 51 11.90 18.40 13.88
CA SER A 51 12.57 18.80 12.64
C SER A 51 12.19 17.85 11.49
N ALA A 52 12.34 18.29 10.24
CA ALA A 52 12.05 17.46 9.07
C ALA A 52 12.77 16.10 9.12
N LEU A 53 14.04 16.08 9.53
CA LEU A 53 14.83 14.85 9.66
C LEU A 53 14.27 13.91 10.75
N LYS A 54 13.82 14.47 11.88
CA LYS A 54 13.24 13.69 12.97
C LYS A 54 11.82 13.20 12.65
N ALA A 55 11.05 13.95 11.88
CA ALA A 55 9.75 13.51 11.37
C ALA A 55 9.93 12.35 10.37
N ALA A 56 10.92 12.44 9.48
CA ALA A 56 11.26 11.35 8.56
C ALA A 56 11.71 10.08 9.31
N SER A 57 12.54 10.21 10.35
CA SER A 57 12.94 9.06 11.16
C SER A 57 11.77 8.43 11.93
N GLY A 58 10.75 9.21 12.28
CA GLY A 58 9.48 8.73 12.85
C GLY A 58 8.64 7.88 11.89
N LEU A 59 8.98 7.82 10.61
CA LEU A 59 8.33 6.93 9.65
C LEU A 59 9.04 5.58 9.49
N LEU A 60 10.27 5.45 10.01
CA LEU A 60 11.06 4.22 9.88
C LEU A 60 10.37 2.97 10.42
N PRO A 61 9.63 2.99 11.55
CA PRO A 61 8.93 1.80 12.01
C PRO A 61 7.92 1.26 11.01
N MET A 62 7.33 2.13 10.17
CA MET A 62 6.47 1.70 9.08
C MET A 62 7.23 0.85 8.07
N ALA A 63 8.40 1.34 7.62
CA ALA A 63 9.25 0.66 6.66
C ALA A 63 9.76 -0.69 7.19
N VAL A 64 10.11 -0.74 8.49
CA VAL A 64 10.54 -1.96 9.18
C VAL A 64 9.47 -3.04 9.15
N MET A 65 8.19 -2.68 9.24
CA MET A 65 7.09 -3.64 9.09
C MET A 65 6.81 -3.95 7.62
N MET A 66 6.77 -2.93 6.77
CA MET A 66 6.39 -3.08 5.36
C MET A 66 7.36 -3.99 4.59
N MET A 67 8.68 -3.80 4.74
CA MET A 67 9.70 -4.54 4.00
C MET A 67 9.58 -6.07 4.13
N PRO A 68 9.63 -6.67 5.35
CA PRO A 68 9.57 -8.11 5.49
C PRO A 68 8.20 -8.67 5.09
N LEU A 69 7.10 -7.96 5.42
CA LEU A 69 5.77 -8.43 5.05
C LEU A 69 5.55 -8.39 3.53
N SER A 70 6.09 -7.41 2.81
CA SER A 70 6.08 -7.38 1.34
C SER A 70 6.81 -8.57 0.72
N THR A 71 7.92 -9.01 1.31
CA THR A 71 8.68 -10.18 0.83
C THR A 71 7.95 -11.49 1.09
N ILE A 72 7.25 -11.61 2.22
CA ILE A 72 6.59 -12.86 2.64
C ILE A 72 5.14 -12.95 2.10
N ALA A 73 4.53 -11.82 1.74
CA ALA A 73 3.16 -11.77 1.24
C ALA A 73 2.87 -12.67 0.02
N PRO A 74 3.75 -12.84 -0.98
CA PRO A 74 3.56 -13.80 -2.06
C PRO A 74 3.45 -15.24 -1.55
N THR A 75 4.37 -15.66 -0.67
CA THR A 75 4.32 -16.99 -0.04
C THR A 75 3.04 -17.21 0.77
N ILE A 76 2.58 -16.18 1.49
CA ILE A 76 1.31 -16.22 2.21
C ILE A 76 0.14 -16.34 1.22
N ALA A 77 0.16 -15.59 0.12
CA ALA A 77 -0.88 -15.63 -0.91
C ALA A 77 -0.95 -16.98 -1.63
N GLU A 78 0.19 -17.63 -1.90
CA GLU A 78 0.23 -18.99 -2.46
C GLU A 78 -0.36 -20.01 -1.48
N ARG A 79 -0.04 -19.90 -0.19
CA ARG A 79 -0.45 -20.88 0.83
C ARG A 79 -1.89 -20.71 1.30
N PHE A 80 -2.35 -19.48 1.50
CA PHE A 80 -3.65 -19.16 2.09
C PHE A 80 -4.67 -18.62 1.07
N GLY A 81 -4.22 -18.31 -0.14
CA GLY A 81 -5.03 -17.79 -1.23
C GLY A 81 -5.00 -16.27 -1.32
N PHE A 82 -4.81 -15.76 -2.54
CA PHE A 82 -4.70 -14.34 -2.89
C PHE A 82 -5.77 -13.45 -2.25
N ARG A 83 -7.04 -13.83 -2.35
CA ARG A 83 -8.18 -13.04 -1.84
C ARG A 83 -8.12 -12.87 -0.32
N ARG A 84 -7.69 -13.90 0.42
CA ARG A 84 -7.61 -13.83 1.88
C ARG A 84 -6.48 -12.90 2.31
N THR A 85 -5.30 -13.04 1.69
CA THR A 85 -4.15 -12.16 1.96
C THR A 85 -4.48 -10.69 1.71
N LEU A 86 -5.16 -10.40 0.60
CA LEU A 86 -5.57 -9.04 0.26
C LEU A 86 -6.57 -8.46 1.28
N VAL A 87 -7.60 -9.23 1.63
CA VAL A 87 -8.59 -8.81 2.66
C VAL A 87 -7.91 -8.59 4.01
N THR A 88 -6.99 -9.45 4.42
CA THR A 88 -6.26 -9.27 5.69
C THR A 88 -5.39 -8.02 5.68
N GLY A 89 -4.73 -7.72 4.56
CA GLY A 89 -3.95 -6.48 4.40
C GLY A 89 -4.83 -5.23 4.50
N MET A 90 -5.98 -5.23 3.80
CA MET A 90 -6.95 -4.13 3.87
C MET A 90 -7.53 -3.92 5.27
N LEU A 91 -7.88 -5.01 5.97
CA LEU A 91 -8.37 -4.93 7.35
C LEU A 91 -7.29 -4.43 8.31
N ALA A 92 -6.04 -4.84 8.11
CA ALA A 92 -4.92 -4.30 8.89
C ALA A 92 -4.75 -2.79 8.64
N MET A 93 -4.81 -2.33 7.38
CA MET A 93 -4.75 -0.88 7.08
C MET A 93 -5.90 -0.11 7.73
N ALA A 94 -7.14 -0.60 7.62
CA ALA A 94 -8.30 0.01 8.27
C ALA A 94 -8.13 0.07 9.79
N THR A 95 -7.63 -1.01 10.41
CA THR A 95 -7.34 -1.06 11.84
C THR A 95 -6.28 -0.04 12.23
N GLY A 96 -5.20 0.08 11.44
CA GLY A 96 -4.15 1.07 11.68
C GLY A 96 -4.69 2.50 11.65
N LEU A 97 -5.57 2.82 10.69
CA LEU A 97 -6.24 4.14 10.62
C LEU A 97 -7.15 4.41 11.81
N VAL A 98 -7.92 3.41 12.27
CA VAL A 98 -8.75 3.53 13.48
C VAL A 98 -7.88 3.74 14.72
N VAL A 99 -6.77 3.01 14.83
CA VAL A 99 -5.81 3.16 15.93
C VAL A 99 -5.21 4.56 15.93
N PHE A 100 -4.87 5.13 14.77
CA PHE A 100 -4.47 6.53 14.67
C PHE A 100 -5.57 7.48 15.15
N ALA A 101 -6.81 7.29 14.69
CA ALA A 101 -7.93 8.16 15.04
C ALA A 101 -8.25 8.14 16.55
N VAL A 102 -8.02 7.01 17.22
CA VAL A 102 -8.33 6.82 18.65
C VAL A 102 -7.17 7.21 19.56
N LEU A 103 -5.93 6.86 19.18
CA LEU A 103 -4.78 7.03 20.06
C LEU A 103 -4.03 8.34 19.84
N ALA A 104 -4.10 8.96 18.65
CA ALA A 104 -3.32 10.16 18.35
C ALA A 104 -3.73 11.32 19.28
N ASP A 105 -2.90 11.54 20.29
CA ASP A 105 -3.04 12.61 21.27
C ASP A 105 -1.74 13.45 21.30
N PRO A 106 -1.85 14.78 21.10
CA PRO A 106 -0.71 15.71 21.21
C PRO A 106 0.08 15.56 22.52
N GLN A 107 -0.57 15.22 23.63
CA GLN A 107 0.07 15.12 24.94
C GLN A 107 0.85 13.81 25.11
N GLY A 108 0.41 12.74 24.45
CA GLY A 108 1.06 11.42 24.48
C GLY A 108 2.27 11.29 23.55
N GLY A 109 2.56 12.31 22.73
CA GLY A 109 3.78 12.39 21.93
C GLY A 109 3.82 11.40 20.77
N TYR A 110 5.01 10.82 20.49
CA TYR A 110 5.19 9.88 19.37
C TYR A 110 4.71 8.45 19.68
N LEU A 111 4.61 8.06 20.95
CA LEU A 111 4.20 6.70 21.32
C LEU A 111 2.73 6.43 21.02
N THR A 112 1.90 7.46 20.88
CA THR A 112 0.49 7.35 20.49
C THR A 112 0.31 6.99 19.02
N VAL A 113 1.23 7.42 18.16
CA VAL A 113 1.17 7.17 16.71
C VAL A 113 1.90 5.88 16.31
N LEU A 114 2.87 5.44 17.10
CA LEU A 114 3.67 4.24 16.82
C LEU A 114 2.86 2.97 16.54
N PRO A 115 1.81 2.62 17.31
CA PRO A 115 1.02 1.40 17.06
C PRO A 115 0.29 1.47 15.72
N GLY A 116 -0.29 2.64 15.40
CA GLY A 116 -0.94 2.89 14.11
C GLY A 116 0.04 2.73 12.96
N THR A 117 1.24 3.31 13.08
CA THR A 117 2.32 3.23 12.08
C THR A 117 2.74 1.79 11.79
N LEU A 118 2.91 0.97 12.84
CA LEU A 118 3.32 -0.44 12.69
C LEU A 118 2.24 -1.27 12.00
N ILE A 119 0.98 -1.11 12.42
CA ILE A 119 -0.17 -1.85 11.86
C ILE A 119 -0.37 -1.46 10.39
N LEU A 120 -0.26 -0.17 10.06
CA LEU A 120 -0.36 0.30 8.67
C LEU A 120 0.79 -0.23 7.81
N GLY A 121 2.03 -0.22 8.30
CA GLY A 121 3.17 -0.80 7.60
C GLY A 121 2.96 -2.27 7.26
N ALA A 122 2.44 -3.05 8.22
CA ALA A 122 2.10 -4.46 8.01
C ALA A 122 0.98 -4.62 6.96
N GLY A 123 -0.09 -3.84 7.06
CA GLY A 123 -1.21 -3.89 6.13
C GLY A 123 -0.82 -3.54 4.69
N VAL A 124 -0.01 -2.49 4.51
CA VAL A 124 0.56 -2.10 3.21
C VAL A 124 1.44 -3.21 2.66
N GLY A 125 2.34 -3.79 3.46
CA GLY A 125 3.23 -4.87 3.01
C GLY A 125 2.46 -6.10 2.52
N LEU A 126 1.41 -6.49 3.25
CA LEU A 126 0.55 -7.62 2.86
C LEU A 126 -0.31 -7.35 1.63
N ALA A 127 -0.74 -6.10 1.42
CA ALA A 127 -1.65 -5.74 0.33
C ALA A 127 -0.92 -5.38 -0.98
N MET A 128 0.25 -4.75 -0.89
CA MET A 128 0.96 -4.18 -2.03
C MET A 128 1.61 -5.27 -2.89
N SER A 129 2.36 -6.19 -2.29
CA SER A 129 3.13 -7.22 -3.02
C SER A 129 2.26 -8.18 -3.87
N PRO A 130 1.14 -8.74 -3.36
CA PRO A 130 0.25 -9.56 -4.18
C PRO A 130 -0.39 -8.73 -5.30
N SER A 131 -0.76 -7.48 -5.03
CA SER A 131 -1.39 -6.64 -6.04
C SER A 131 -0.43 -6.34 -7.20
N THR A 132 0.84 -6.07 -6.91
CA THR A 132 1.89 -5.93 -7.93
C THR A 132 2.07 -7.23 -8.71
N ALA A 133 2.17 -8.37 -8.02
CA ALA A 133 2.29 -9.67 -8.68
C ALA A 133 1.09 -10.01 -9.58
N ALA A 134 -0.13 -9.68 -9.16
CA ALA A 134 -1.35 -9.87 -9.95
C ALA A 134 -1.38 -9.00 -11.21
N ILE A 135 -0.87 -7.76 -11.12
CA ILE A 135 -0.71 -6.90 -12.30
C ILE A 135 0.33 -7.50 -13.24
N THR A 136 1.55 -7.78 -12.76
CA THR A 136 2.65 -8.24 -13.62
C THR A 136 2.37 -9.61 -14.26
N SER A 137 1.71 -10.52 -13.55
CA SER A 137 1.30 -11.84 -14.06
C SER A 137 0.10 -11.79 -15.03
N SER A 138 -0.69 -10.71 -14.99
CA SER A 138 -1.81 -10.50 -15.93
C SER A 138 -1.40 -9.84 -17.25
N LEU A 139 -0.14 -9.39 -17.37
CA LEU A 139 0.43 -8.92 -18.62
C LEU A 139 1.11 -10.07 -19.40
N PRO A 140 0.86 -10.20 -20.72
CA PRO A 140 1.65 -11.09 -21.58
C PRO A 140 3.15 -10.75 -21.47
N GLU A 141 4.03 -11.77 -21.49
CA GLU A 141 5.49 -11.63 -21.33
C GLU A 141 6.10 -10.53 -22.23
N GLU A 142 5.52 -10.29 -23.40
CA GLU A 142 5.94 -9.29 -24.39
C GLU A 142 5.67 -7.82 -23.98
N LYS A 143 4.84 -7.56 -22.95
CA LYS A 143 4.45 -6.20 -22.51
C LYS A 143 4.94 -5.82 -21.10
N GLN A 144 5.60 -6.73 -20.38
CA GLN A 144 6.11 -6.47 -19.02
C GLN A 144 7.16 -5.34 -18.98
N GLY A 145 8.01 -5.20 -20.01
CA GLY A 145 9.00 -4.13 -20.10
C GLY A 145 8.40 -2.72 -20.26
N VAL A 146 7.23 -2.61 -20.90
CA VAL A 146 6.54 -1.33 -21.14
C VAL A 146 5.77 -0.87 -19.89
N ALA A 147 5.22 -1.81 -19.12
CA ALA A 147 4.55 -1.49 -17.86
C ALA A 147 5.52 -0.98 -16.78
N SER A 148 6.75 -1.49 -16.75
CA SER A 148 7.80 -0.98 -15.84
C SER A 148 8.18 0.47 -16.17
N SER A 149 8.28 0.83 -17.46
CA SER A 149 8.63 2.20 -17.87
C SER A 149 7.56 3.25 -17.55
N LEU A 150 6.29 2.85 -17.44
CA LEU A 150 5.19 3.76 -17.08
C LEU A 150 5.04 3.96 -15.56
N ASN A 151 5.59 3.06 -14.75
CA ASN A 151 5.56 3.15 -13.29
C ASN A 151 6.71 4.01 -12.73
N ASP A 152 7.77 4.23 -13.53
CA ASP A 152 8.98 4.99 -13.18
C ASP A 152 9.06 6.40 -13.82
N THR A 153 7.96 6.92 -14.39
CA THR A 153 7.83 8.32 -14.87
C THR A 153 6.65 9.00 -14.20
#